data_AF-A0A519EEM0-F1
#
_entry.id   AF-A0A519EEM0-F1
#
_cell.length_a   1.000
_cell.length_b   1.000
_cell.length_c   1.000
_cell.angle_alpha   90.00
_cell.angle_beta   90.00
_cell.angle_gamma   90.00
#
_symmetry.space_group_name_H-M   'P 1'
#
loop_
_entity.id
_entity.type
_entity.pdbx_description
1 polymer ?
#
loop_
_entity_poly.entity_id
_entity_poly.type
_entity_poly.pdbx_seq_one_letter_code
_entity_poly.pdbx_strand_id
1 'polypeptide(L)'
;MSLSNLGLMALSAYAAVCIAYVYRWRGQRRYDSFTQYLRKSWPIFAPLNCLMYMTTRAPARKPVLDAGYLDNIRLLRDNWRVMRDEALALEAAGAFEAAKAAGSAGYYDVGFRTFYKRGWSKFYLTWYGTTHRSAQRLCPRTVAVLAQIPQIRGAMFSILPAGSELSVHSDPMACSFRYHLGLRTPNDAACRIRVDDVDCVWLDGQDFIFDETYPHSAHNATDRPRLILMCDVDRPMNALGRFIHAGYRVIARGTLVANTAEDERGVFSKLFARFAPLRERSLRLKTERRGVYKTLKFLLNSTLMTGLMAMIFAVLHVLEAITV
;
A
#
# COMPACT_ATOMS: atom_id res chain seq x y z
N MET A 1 -5.19 40.67 -7.67
CA MET A 1 -5.13 39.19 -7.81
C MET A 1 -6.26 38.63 -6.96
N SER A 2 -7.15 37.77 -7.48
CA SER A 2 -8.30 37.24 -6.70
C SER A 2 -7.84 36.33 -5.56
N LEU A 3 -8.68 36.14 -4.54
CA LEU A 3 -8.40 35.20 -3.43
C LEU A 3 -8.28 33.78 -3.95
N SER A 4 -9.06 33.39 -4.97
CA SER A 4 -8.93 32.10 -5.64
C SER A 4 -7.55 31.88 -6.26
N ASN A 5 -6.99 32.91 -6.92
CA ASN A 5 -5.65 32.82 -7.51
C ASN A 5 -4.57 32.70 -6.43
N LEU A 6 -4.69 33.48 -5.34
CA LEU A 6 -3.80 33.36 -4.18
C LEU A 6 -3.87 31.97 -3.53
N GLY A 7 -5.08 31.43 -3.35
CA GLY A 7 -5.31 30.10 -2.80
C GLY A 7 -4.70 28.99 -3.66
N LEU A 8 -4.87 29.06 -4.99
CA LEU A 8 -4.29 28.10 -5.92
C LEU A 8 -2.75 28.16 -5.92
N MET A 9 -2.17 29.36 -5.86
CA MET A 9 -0.73 29.56 -5.73
C MET A 9 -0.21 28.99 -4.41
N ALA A 10 -0.88 29.24 -3.30
CA ALA A 10 -0.52 28.71 -1.99
C ALA A 10 -0.57 27.19 -1.95
N LEU A 11 -1.62 26.56 -2.52
CA LEU A 11 -1.73 25.11 -2.59
C LEU A 11 -0.62 24.48 -3.45
N SER A 12 -0.30 25.13 -4.57
CA SER A 12 0.77 24.70 -5.48
C SER A 12 2.15 24.82 -4.82
N ALA A 13 2.40 25.92 -4.10
CA ALA A 13 3.61 26.11 -3.30
C ALA A 13 3.71 25.07 -2.18
N TYR A 14 2.63 24.84 -1.42
CA TYR A 14 2.56 23.78 -0.41
C TYR A 14 2.89 22.42 -1.00
N ALA A 15 2.31 22.08 -2.16
CA ALA A 15 2.57 20.81 -2.81
C ALA A 15 4.03 20.66 -3.25
N ALA A 16 4.62 21.70 -3.85
CA ALA A 16 6.02 21.70 -4.24
C ALA A 16 6.96 21.55 -3.03
N VAL A 17 6.71 22.26 -1.93
CA VAL A 17 7.47 22.15 -0.69
C VAL A 17 7.36 20.74 -0.09
N CYS A 18 6.17 20.15 -0.08
CA CYS A 18 5.97 18.78 0.42
C CYS A 18 6.70 17.75 -0.44
N ILE A 19 6.64 17.89 -1.77
CA ILE A 19 7.34 17.02 -2.71
C ILE A 19 8.86 17.12 -2.48
N ALA A 20 9.39 18.33 -2.32
CA ALA A 20 10.80 18.56 -2.04
C ALA A 20 11.20 17.99 -0.67
N TYR A 21 10.39 18.23 0.37
CA TYR A 21 10.55 17.66 1.71
C TYR A 21 10.70 16.14 1.67
N VAL A 22 9.73 15.46 1.07
CA VAL A 22 9.71 13.98 0.96
C VAL A 22 10.90 13.46 0.16
N TYR A 23 11.24 14.13 -0.94
CA TYR A 23 12.36 13.70 -1.78
C TYR A 23 13.73 13.86 -1.11
N ARG A 24 13.95 14.96 -0.38
CA ARG A 24 15.30 15.37 0.04
C ARG A 24 15.58 15.23 1.53
N TRP A 25 14.56 15.28 2.39
CA TRP A 25 14.72 15.36 3.84
C TRP A 25 13.95 14.29 4.63
N ARG A 26 12.96 13.62 4.04
CA ARG A 26 12.26 12.52 4.72
C ARG A 26 13.18 11.31 4.89
N GLY A 27 13.54 11.00 6.14
CA GLY A 27 14.37 9.84 6.48
C GLY A 27 15.84 10.00 6.10
N GLN A 28 16.59 8.92 6.08
CA GLN A 28 18.01 8.84 5.72
C GLN A 28 18.22 8.34 4.27
N ARG A 29 17.46 7.35 3.83
CA ARG A 29 17.60 6.75 2.51
C ARG A 29 17.22 7.75 1.42
N ARG A 30 17.99 7.79 0.34
CA ARG A 30 17.70 8.65 -0.83
C ARG A 30 17.47 7.82 -2.08
N TYR A 31 16.65 8.37 -2.97
CA TYR A 31 16.52 7.86 -4.33
C TYR A 31 17.76 8.27 -5.13
N ASP A 32 18.15 7.41 -6.08
CA ASP A 32 19.31 7.66 -6.93
C ASP A 32 19.11 8.86 -7.85
N SER A 33 17.84 9.22 -8.13
CA SER A 33 17.46 10.40 -8.90
C SER A 33 16.02 10.82 -8.64
N PHE A 34 15.70 12.07 -8.99
CA PHE A 34 14.32 12.57 -8.97
C PHE A 34 13.40 11.73 -9.87
N THR A 35 13.89 11.28 -11.03
CA THR A 35 13.15 10.38 -11.92
C THR A 35 12.79 9.05 -11.25
N GLN A 36 13.69 8.48 -10.45
CA GLN A 36 13.40 7.26 -9.68
C GLN A 36 12.29 7.55 -8.65
N TYR A 37 12.41 8.65 -7.90
CA TYR A 37 11.39 9.10 -6.95
C TYR A 37 10.00 9.25 -7.60
N LEU A 38 9.89 9.99 -8.70
CA LEU A 38 8.64 10.17 -9.45
C LEU A 38 7.98 8.82 -9.82
N ARG A 39 8.80 7.81 -10.12
CA ARG A 39 8.33 6.48 -10.54
C ARG A 39 8.01 5.53 -9.38
N LYS A 40 8.56 5.77 -8.19
CA LYS A 40 8.57 4.80 -7.08
C LYS A 40 7.78 5.23 -5.84
N SER A 41 7.42 6.51 -5.73
CA SER A 41 6.91 7.08 -4.47
C SER A 41 5.69 7.98 -4.61
N TRP A 42 5.10 8.03 -5.82
CA TRP A 42 3.86 8.77 -6.10
C TRP A 42 3.79 10.18 -5.48
N PRO A 43 4.65 11.13 -5.91
CA PRO A 43 4.82 12.45 -5.28
C PRO A 43 3.53 13.28 -5.16
N ILE A 44 2.51 12.98 -5.96
CA ILE A 44 1.19 13.61 -5.87
C ILE A 44 0.55 13.46 -4.48
N PHE A 45 0.93 12.42 -3.72
CA PHE A 45 0.44 12.21 -2.35
C PHE A 45 1.33 12.85 -1.28
N ALA A 46 2.49 13.40 -1.63
CA ALA A 46 3.37 14.08 -0.67
C ALA A 46 2.65 15.17 0.16
N PRO A 47 1.73 16.00 -0.40
CA PRO A 47 1.03 17.02 0.37
C PRO A 47 0.14 16.42 1.46
N LEU A 48 -0.58 15.33 1.16
CA LEU A 48 -1.35 14.59 2.15
C LEU A 48 -0.42 13.93 3.17
N ASN A 49 0.66 13.32 2.73
CA ASN A 49 1.60 12.63 3.60
C ASN A 49 2.27 13.57 4.59
N CYS A 50 2.69 14.77 4.19
CA CYS A 50 3.22 15.78 5.10
C CYS A 50 2.22 16.14 6.21
N LEU A 51 0.93 16.30 5.87
CA LEU A 51 -0.13 16.53 6.84
C LEU A 51 -0.27 15.33 7.80
N MET A 52 -0.24 14.11 7.28
CA MET A 52 -0.30 12.90 8.10
C MET A 52 0.94 12.74 9.01
N TYR A 53 2.14 13.12 8.56
CA TYR A 53 3.34 13.13 9.41
C TYR A 53 3.21 14.10 10.58
N MET A 54 2.67 15.30 10.34
CA MET A 54 2.42 16.29 11.40
C MET A 54 1.40 15.81 12.43
N THR A 55 0.38 15.05 11.99
CA THR A 55 -0.65 14.49 12.89
C THR A 55 -0.22 13.20 13.60
N THR A 56 0.84 12.54 13.13
CA THR A 56 1.43 11.35 13.76
C THR A 56 2.01 11.71 15.12
N ARG A 57 1.78 10.88 16.15
CA ARG A 57 2.35 11.09 17.50
C ARG A 57 3.87 10.96 17.48
N ALA A 58 4.57 11.82 18.23
CA ALA A 58 6.04 11.92 18.18
C ALA A 58 6.80 10.58 18.35
N PRO A 59 6.44 9.66 19.28
CA PRO A 59 7.14 8.38 19.43
C PRO A 59 7.03 7.45 18.21
N ALA A 60 6.01 7.67 17.37
CA ALA A 60 5.74 6.88 16.17
C ALA A 60 6.36 7.48 14.90
N ARG A 61 7.04 8.64 14.97
CA ARG A 61 7.67 9.30 13.80
C ARG A 61 9.04 8.73 13.46
N LYS A 62 9.14 7.41 13.30
CA LYS A 62 10.38 6.68 13.01
C LYS A 62 10.13 5.60 11.95
N PRO A 63 11.17 5.15 11.21
CA PRO A 63 10.98 4.19 10.13
C PRO A 63 10.50 2.83 10.62
N VAL A 64 10.99 2.37 11.76
CA VAL A 64 10.65 1.08 12.35
C VAL A 64 10.29 1.27 13.82
N LEU A 65 9.27 0.55 14.28
CA LEU A 65 8.73 0.63 15.63
C LEU A 65 8.26 -0.76 16.12
N ASP A 66 8.23 -0.92 17.45
CA ASP A 66 7.59 -2.06 18.09
C ASP A 66 6.06 -1.94 18.02
N ALA A 67 5.39 -3.09 18.02
CA ALA A 67 3.96 -3.20 17.88
C ALA A 67 3.17 -2.99 19.18
N GLY A 68 3.83 -2.74 20.32
CA GLY A 68 3.21 -2.65 21.64
C GLY A 68 2.20 -1.52 21.85
N TYR A 69 2.04 -0.60 20.89
CA TYR A 69 0.95 0.39 20.92
C TYR A 69 -0.40 -0.16 20.43
N LEU A 70 -0.40 -1.35 19.81
CA LEU A 70 -1.59 -2.05 19.34
C LEU A 70 -2.16 -2.90 20.48
N ASP A 71 -3.44 -2.71 20.77
CA ASP A 71 -4.14 -3.49 21.79
C ASP A 71 -4.21 -4.95 21.35
N ASN A 72 -4.04 -5.87 22.31
CA ASN A 72 -4.10 -7.32 22.08
C ASN A 72 -3.11 -7.87 21.03
N ILE A 73 -2.06 -7.13 20.66
CA ILE A 73 -1.12 -7.57 19.62
C ILE A 73 -0.43 -8.90 19.94
N ARG A 74 -0.27 -9.20 21.23
CA ARG A 74 0.25 -10.49 21.71
C ARG A 74 -0.55 -11.68 21.18
N LEU A 75 -1.85 -11.53 20.90
CA LEU A 75 -2.64 -12.60 20.30
C LEU A 75 -2.06 -13.07 18.96
N LEU A 76 -1.52 -12.17 18.13
CA LEU A 76 -0.85 -12.58 16.89
C LEU A 76 0.44 -13.34 17.17
N ARG A 77 1.22 -12.90 18.16
CA ARG A 77 2.46 -13.57 18.58
C ARG A 77 2.12 -14.95 19.13
N ASP A 78 1.20 -15.07 20.06
CA ASP A 78 0.87 -16.34 20.71
C ASP A 78 0.26 -17.36 19.74
N ASN A 79 -0.44 -16.90 18.69
CA ASN A 79 -1.12 -17.74 17.70
C ASN A 79 -0.38 -17.84 16.35
N TRP A 80 0.90 -17.43 16.26
CA TRP A 80 1.63 -17.40 14.99
C TRP A 80 1.66 -18.77 14.29
N ARG A 81 1.77 -19.87 15.06
CA ARG A 81 1.78 -21.24 14.53
C ARG A 81 0.43 -21.63 13.92
N VAL A 82 -0.68 -21.23 14.53
CA VAL A 82 -2.02 -21.47 14.00
C VAL A 82 -2.18 -20.81 12.64
N MET A 83 -1.77 -19.53 12.54
CA MET A 83 -1.84 -18.77 11.30
C MET A 83 -0.90 -19.32 10.23
N ARG A 84 0.31 -19.75 10.63
CA ARG A 84 1.24 -20.47 9.75
C ARG A 84 0.58 -21.71 9.17
N ASP A 85 0.01 -22.57 10.00
CA ASP A 85 -0.53 -23.85 9.55
C ASP A 85 -1.70 -23.67 8.56
N GLU A 86 -2.58 -22.69 8.79
CA GLU A 86 -3.64 -22.34 7.83
C GLU A 86 -3.07 -21.76 6.53
N ALA A 87 -2.04 -20.92 6.59
CA ALA A 87 -1.37 -20.38 5.41
C ALA A 87 -0.62 -21.46 4.60
N LEU A 88 -0.02 -22.46 5.26
CA LEU A 88 0.61 -23.60 4.60
C LEU A 88 -0.41 -24.49 3.91
N ALA A 89 -1.58 -24.70 4.52
CA ALA A 89 -2.67 -25.42 3.88
C ALA A 89 -3.18 -24.70 2.62
N LEU A 90 -3.29 -23.37 2.65
CA LEU A 90 -3.60 -22.56 1.47
C LEU A 90 -2.57 -22.70 0.36
N GLU A 91 -1.28 -22.67 0.71
CA GLU A 91 -0.17 -22.83 -0.24
C GLU A 91 -0.19 -24.21 -0.89
N ALA A 92 -0.35 -25.27 -0.10
CA ALA A 92 -0.46 -26.65 -0.59
C ALA A 92 -1.68 -26.84 -1.51
N ALA A 93 -2.78 -26.13 -1.23
CA ALA A 93 -3.98 -26.12 -2.08
C ALA A 93 -3.85 -25.22 -3.34
N GLY A 94 -2.71 -24.56 -3.54
CA GLY A 94 -2.48 -23.69 -4.71
C GLY A 94 -3.25 -22.36 -4.68
N ALA A 95 -3.80 -21.95 -3.53
CA ALA A 95 -4.68 -20.78 -3.43
C ALA A 95 -3.99 -19.46 -3.82
N PHE A 96 -2.70 -19.31 -3.50
CA PHE A 96 -1.90 -18.13 -3.85
C PHE A 96 -1.70 -17.98 -5.36
N GLU A 97 -1.43 -19.09 -6.05
CA GLU A 97 -1.25 -19.09 -7.51
C GLU A 97 -2.59 -18.91 -8.23
N ALA A 98 -3.66 -19.53 -7.72
CA ALA A 98 -5.02 -19.35 -8.25
C ALA A 98 -5.48 -17.88 -8.21
N ALA A 99 -5.19 -17.17 -7.11
CA ALA A 99 -5.54 -15.75 -6.95
C ALA A 99 -4.72 -14.81 -7.88
N LYS A 100 -3.56 -15.28 -8.37
CA LYS A 100 -2.66 -14.54 -9.26
C LYS A 100 -2.84 -14.91 -10.73
N ALA A 101 -3.45 -16.06 -11.03
CA ALA A 101 -3.61 -16.56 -12.39
C ALA A 101 -4.33 -15.55 -13.30
N ALA A 102 -3.97 -15.54 -14.58
CA ALA A 102 -4.64 -14.70 -15.57
C ALA A 102 -6.12 -15.08 -15.66
N GLY A 103 -7.00 -14.08 -15.62
CA GLY A 103 -8.46 -14.29 -15.62
C GLY A 103 -9.08 -14.56 -14.24
N SER A 104 -8.26 -14.71 -13.19
CA SER A 104 -8.77 -14.84 -11.81
C SER A 104 -9.41 -13.55 -11.31
N ALA A 105 -10.24 -13.69 -10.27
CA ALA A 105 -10.87 -12.56 -9.59
C ALA A 105 -9.87 -11.56 -9.00
N GLY A 106 -8.70 -12.05 -8.56
CA GLY A 106 -7.63 -11.27 -7.92
C GLY A 106 -6.59 -10.69 -8.89
N TYR A 107 -6.69 -11.02 -10.19
CA TYR A 107 -5.69 -10.61 -11.20
C TYR A 107 -5.55 -9.09 -11.33
N TYR A 108 -6.64 -8.34 -11.14
CA TYR A 108 -6.68 -6.88 -11.28
C TYR A 108 -6.41 -6.15 -9.95
N ASP A 109 -5.35 -6.55 -9.27
CA ASP A 109 -4.91 -5.87 -8.07
C ASP A 109 -4.29 -4.50 -8.38
N VAL A 110 -4.91 -3.44 -7.88
CA VAL A 110 -4.49 -2.05 -8.14
C VAL A 110 -3.25 -1.68 -7.31
N GLY A 111 -3.12 -2.23 -6.11
CA GLY A 111 -2.08 -1.85 -5.15
C GLY A 111 -0.76 -2.58 -5.34
N PHE A 112 -0.80 -3.86 -5.76
CA PHE A 112 0.36 -4.74 -5.62
C PHE A 112 0.78 -5.51 -6.87
N ARG A 113 0.08 -5.35 -8.00
CA ARG A 113 0.35 -6.12 -9.23
C ARG A 113 1.79 -5.99 -9.75
N THR A 114 2.47 -4.89 -9.47
CA THR A 114 3.88 -4.72 -9.90
C THR A 114 4.82 -5.73 -9.24
N PHE A 115 4.49 -6.24 -8.06
CA PHE A 115 5.31 -7.19 -7.32
C PHE A 115 5.17 -8.63 -7.84
N TYR A 116 4.04 -8.96 -8.49
CA TYR A 116 3.81 -10.27 -9.12
C TYR A 116 4.88 -10.65 -10.14
N LYS A 117 5.53 -9.66 -10.78
CA LYS A 117 6.65 -9.86 -11.71
C LYS A 117 7.90 -10.47 -11.05
N ARG A 118 8.01 -10.36 -9.73
CA ARG A 118 9.12 -10.87 -8.92
C ARG A 118 8.72 -12.14 -8.16
N GLY A 119 7.65 -12.81 -8.59
CA GLY A 119 7.18 -14.05 -7.98
C GLY A 119 6.36 -13.86 -6.70
N TRP A 120 6.33 -12.66 -6.13
CA TRP A 120 5.51 -12.35 -4.95
C TRP A 120 4.06 -12.77 -5.15
N SER A 121 3.46 -13.32 -4.10
CA SER A 121 2.06 -13.74 -4.06
C SER A 121 1.46 -13.44 -2.69
N LYS A 122 0.13 -13.42 -2.63
CA LYS A 122 -0.61 -13.09 -1.43
C LYS A 122 -2.00 -13.72 -1.39
N PHE A 123 -2.58 -13.74 -0.20
CA PHE A 123 -3.96 -14.15 0.03
C PHE A 123 -4.59 -13.24 1.07
N TYR A 124 -5.64 -12.51 0.69
CA TYR A 124 -6.32 -11.57 1.57
C TYR A 124 -7.16 -12.27 2.64
N LEU A 125 -7.14 -11.72 3.85
CA LEU A 125 -7.93 -12.20 4.98
C LEU A 125 -9.05 -11.20 5.30
N THR A 126 -8.67 -9.96 5.56
CA THR A 126 -9.59 -8.84 5.78
C THR A 126 -9.04 -7.59 5.11
N TRP A 127 -9.94 -6.68 4.72
CA TRP A 127 -9.58 -5.43 4.09
C TRP A 127 -10.62 -4.34 4.38
N TYR A 128 -10.19 -3.34 5.16
CA TYR A 128 -10.89 -2.12 5.53
C TYR A 128 -12.38 -2.33 5.84
N GLY A 129 -12.66 -3.26 6.75
CA GLY A 129 -14.00 -3.57 7.24
C GLY A 129 -14.72 -4.71 6.52
N THR A 130 -14.10 -5.34 5.53
CA THR A 130 -14.63 -6.54 4.86
C THR A 130 -13.70 -7.73 5.09
N THR A 131 -14.22 -8.79 5.74
CA THR A 131 -13.54 -10.08 5.80
C THR A 131 -13.89 -10.90 4.56
N HIS A 132 -12.89 -11.51 3.93
CA HIS A 132 -13.08 -12.32 2.72
C HIS A 132 -13.81 -13.61 3.07
N ARG A 133 -14.79 -14.02 2.25
CA ARG A 133 -15.54 -15.27 2.47
C ARG A 133 -14.62 -16.47 2.34
N SER A 134 -13.68 -16.40 1.39
CA SER A 134 -12.63 -17.40 1.23
C SER A 134 -11.74 -17.52 2.46
N ALA A 135 -11.40 -16.41 3.10
CA ALA A 135 -10.62 -16.41 4.34
C ALA A 135 -11.42 -16.95 5.53
N GLN A 136 -12.71 -16.63 5.64
CA GLN A 136 -13.57 -17.21 6.68
C GLN A 136 -13.65 -18.74 6.58
N ARG A 137 -13.71 -19.26 5.35
CA ARG A 137 -13.79 -20.71 5.10
C ARG A 137 -12.45 -21.41 5.27
N LEU A 138 -11.37 -20.84 4.75
CA LEU A 138 -10.07 -21.50 4.65
C LEU A 138 -9.13 -21.18 5.83
N CYS A 139 -9.34 -20.06 6.52
CA CYS A 139 -8.51 -19.62 7.64
C CYS A 139 -9.37 -19.12 8.83
N PRO A 140 -10.35 -19.93 9.29
CA PRO A 140 -11.32 -19.48 10.29
C PRO A 140 -10.65 -19.06 11.61
N ARG A 141 -9.59 -19.76 12.04
CA ARG A 141 -8.92 -19.44 13.31
C ARG A 141 -8.11 -18.16 13.19
N THR A 142 -7.40 -17.97 12.07
CA THR A 142 -6.70 -16.71 11.80
C THR A 142 -7.68 -15.53 11.78
N VAL A 143 -8.81 -15.67 11.11
CA VAL A 143 -9.85 -14.62 11.06
C VAL A 143 -10.40 -14.32 12.46
N ALA A 144 -10.63 -15.33 13.29
CA ALA A 144 -11.11 -15.16 14.67
C ALA A 144 -10.10 -14.42 15.57
N VAL A 145 -8.79 -14.66 15.38
CA VAL A 145 -7.73 -13.91 16.09
C VAL A 145 -7.70 -12.46 15.61
N LEU A 146 -7.72 -12.23 14.30
CA LEU A 146 -7.68 -10.88 13.72
C LEU A 146 -8.87 -10.02 14.16
N ALA A 147 -10.06 -10.62 14.31
CA ALA A 147 -11.26 -9.92 14.77
C ALA A 147 -11.14 -9.31 16.18
N GLN A 148 -10.19 -9.78 16.99
CA GLN A 148 -9.95 -9.29 18.36
C GLN A 148 -8.96 -8.09 18.41
N ILE A 149 -8.47 -7.65 17.25
CA ILE A 149 -7.49 -6.56 17.12
C ILE A 149 -8.04 -5.50 16.15
N PRO A 150 -8.94 -4.60 16.62
CA PRO A 150 -9.67 -3.67 15.75
C PRO A 150 -8.79 -2.61 15.08
N GLN A 151 -7.55 -2.43 15.55
CA GLN A 151 -6.54 -1.59 14.89
C GLN A 151 -5.99 -2.20 13.59
N ILE A 152 -6.20 -3.50 13.34
CA ILE A 152 -5.87 -4.11 12.05
C ILE A 152 -6.96 -3.76 11.05
N ARG A 153 -6.58 -2.99 10.03
CA ARG A 153 -7.50 -2.54 8.98
C ARG A 153 -7.47 -3.47 7.78
N GLY A 154 -6.31 -3.97 7.41
CA GLY A 154 -6.16 -4.97 6.37
C GLY A 154 -5.20 -6.07 6.84
N ALA A 155 -5.44 -7.31 6.42
CA ALA A 155 -4.54 -8.41 6.69
C ALA A 155 -4.48 -9.35 5.50
N MET A 156 -3.29 -9.85 5.20
CA MET A 156 -3.07 -10.86 4.18
C MET A 156 -1.85 -11.71 4.49
N PHE A 157 -1.86 -12.95 4.02
CA PHE A 157 -0.65 -13.74 3.93
C PHE A 157 0.17 -13.28 2.72
N SER A 158 1.48 -13.23 2.88
CA SER A 158 2.40 -12.74 1.84
C SER A 158 3.59 -13.67 1.68
N ILE A 159 3.79 -14.19 0.47
CA ILE A 159 4.92 -15.04 0.11
C ILE A 159 5.90 -14.27 -0.76
N LEU A 160 7.17 -14.30 -0.36
CA LEU A 160 8.29 -13.82 -1.14
C LEU A 160 9.18 -15.04 -1.50
N PRO A 161 9.25 -15.45 -2.78
CA PRO A 161 10.02 -16.64 -3.18
C PRO A 161 11.52 -16.55 -2.87
N ALA A 162 12.20 -17.71 -2.89
CA ALA A 162 13.65 -17.79 -2.84
C ALA A 162 14.30 -16.98 -3.98
N GLY A 163 15.45 -16.36 -3.71
CA GLY A 163 16.19 -15.53 -4.67
C GLY A 163 15.46 -14.28 -5.19
N SER A 164 14.34 -13.86 -4.58
CA SER A 164 13.53 -12.75 -5.08
C SER A 164 13.80 -11.42 -4.36
N GLU A 165 13.56 -10.32 -5.07
CA GLU A 165 13.74 -8.96 -4.57
C GLU A 165 12.56 -8.07 -4.99
N LEU A 166 12.07 -7.27 -4.04
CA LEU A 166 11.23 -6.10 -4.28
C LEU A 166 12.08 -4.83 -4.17
N SER A 167 12.41 -4.26 -5.34
CA SER A 167 13.21 -3.04 -5.47
C SER A 167 12.67 -1.88 -4.62
N VAL A 168 13.53 -0.91 -4.30
CA VAL A 168 13.15 0.28 -3.52
C VAL A 168 11.85 0.94 -4.01
N HIS A 169 10.94 1.19 -3.08
CA HIS A 169 9.67 1.88 -3.28
C HIS A 169 9.19 2.53 -1.97
N SER A 170 8.12 3.33 -2.08
CA SER A 170 7.37 3.82 -0.94
C SER A 170 5.88 3.73 -1.25
N ASP A 171 5.11 3.38 -0.25
CA ASP A 171 3.66 3.31 -0.38
C ASP A 171 3.09 4.74 -0.47
N PRO A 172 1.97 4.92 -1.20
CA PRO A 172 1.52 6.24 -1.60
C PRO A 172 1.01 7.10 -0.46
N MET A 173 0.39 6.52 0.58
CA MET A 173 -0.38 7.28 1.58
C MET A 173 0.03 6.91 3.01
N ALA A 174 0.39 7.91 3.81
CA ALA A 174 0.77 7.80 5.22
C ALA A 174 -0.45 7.62 6.16
N CYS A 175 -1.43 6.83 5.75
CA CYS A 175 -2.69 6.63 6.49
C CYS A 175 -2.63 5.44 7.44
N SER A 176 -1.73 4.49 7.19
CA SER A 176 -1.48 3.30 8.00
C SER A 176 0.00 3.19 8.37
N PHE A 177 0.30 2.17 9.17
CA PHE A 177 1.61 1.53 9.22
C PHE A 177 1.50 0.08 8.70
N ARG A 178 2.64 -0.52 8.36
CA ARG A 178 2.70 -1.92 7.97
C ARG A 178 3.30 -2.78 9.07
N TYR A 179 2.50 -3.73 9.55
CA TYR A 179 2.90 -4.77 10.49
C TYR A 179 3.28 -6.04 9.74
N HIS A 180 4.40 -6.65 10.11
CA HIS A 180 4.84 -7.96 9.62
C HIS A 180 5.06 -8.91 10.79
N LEU A 181 4.56 -10.14 10.68
CA LEU A 181 4.86 -11.25 11.57
C LEU A 181 5.39 -12.44 10.77
N GLY A 182 6.57 -12.94 11.12
CA GLY A 182 7.14 -14.15 10.51
C GLY A 182 6.31 -15.40 10.82
N LEU A 183 5.89 -16.14 9.80
CA LEU A 183 5.12 -17.38 9.96
C LEU A 183 5.93 -18.61 9.56
N ARG A 184 6.55 -18.58 8.38
CA ARG A 184 7.54 -19.56 7.94
C ARG A 184 8.55 -18.82 7.07
N THR A 185 9.66 -18.49 7.69
CA THR A 185 10.74 -17.69 7.13
C THR A 185 12.00 -18.54 7.04
N PRO A 186 12.99 -18.12 6.25
CA PRO A 186 14.30 -18.77 6.25
C PRO A 186 15.03 -18.69 7.60
N ASN A 187 14.60 -17.80 8.52
CA ASN A 187 15.30 -17.47 9.76
C ASN A 187 16.77 -17.05 9.53
N ASP A 188 17.02 -16.30 8.46
CA ASP A 188 18.35 -15.91 7.99
C ASP A 188 18.38 -14.40 7.64
N ALA A 189 19.48 -13.71 7.96
CA ALA A 189 19.68 -12.29 7.69
C ALA A 189 19.72 -11.92 6.19
N ALA A 190 19.93 -12.90 5.31
CA ALA A 190 19.77 -12.78 3.86
C ALA A 190 18.28 -12.62 3.44
N CYS A 191 17.33 -12.88 4.33
CA CYS A 191 15.91 -12.59 4.16
C CYS A 191 15.48 -11.39 5.03
N ARG A 192 15.48 -10.19 4.44
CA ARG A 192 15.23 -8.93 5.17
C ARG A 192 14.49 -7.88 4.36
N ILE A 193 13.87 -6.93 5.05
CA ILE A 193 13.43 -5.66 4.50
C ILE A 193 14.34 -4.56 5.04
N ARG A 194 14.81 -3.68 4.14
CA ARG A 194 15.52 -2.46 4.51
C ARG A 194 14.55 -1.30 4.45
N VAL A 195 14.29 -0.63 5.57
CA VAL A 195 13.39 0.53 5.68
C VAL A 195 14.21 1.73 6.12
N ASP A 196 14.37 2.71 5.26
CA ASP A 196 15.16 3.92 5.55
C ASP A 196 16.58 3.61 6.09
N ASP A 197 17.26 2.66 5.44
CA ASP A 197 18.58 2.11 5.84
C ASP A 197 18.61 1.29 7.15
N VAL A 198 17.45 1.02 7.77
CA VAL A 198 17.32 0.06 8.87
C VAL A 198 16.99 -1.32 8.33
N ASP A 199 17.84 -2.30 8.59
CA ASP A 199 17.60 -3.71 8.23
C ASP A 199 16.70 -4.39 9.26
N CYS A 200 15.59 -4.97 8.80
CA CYS A 200 14.68 -5.80 9.60
C CYS A 200 14.65 -7.21 9.01
N VAL A 201 15.17 -8.18 9.77
CA VAL A 201 15.18 -9.60 9.40
C VAL A 201 13.85 -10.22 9.80
N TRP A 202 13.27 -11.04 8.92
CA TRP A 202 12.10 -11.83 9.29
C TRP A 202 12.52 -13.12 9.98
N LEU A 203 12.03 -13.31 11.20
CA LEU A 203 12.21 -14.52 11.99
C LEU A 203 10.84 -15.07 12.38
N ASP A 204 10.73 -16.38 12.50
CA ASP A 204 9.47 -17.04 12.83
C ASP A 204 8.97 -16.60 14.21
N GLY A 205 7.68 -16.24 14.27
CA GLY A 205 7.02 -15.75 15.48
C GLY A 205 7.45 -14.35 15.94
N GLN A 206 8.36 -13.67 15.21
CA GLN A 206 8.76 -12.30 15.51
C GLN A 206 8.07 -11.31 14.58
N ASP A 207 7.73 -10.16 15.14
CA ASP A 207 7.05 -9.08 14.45
C ASP A 207 7.78 -7.76 14.55
N PHE A 208 7.45 -6.87 13.60
CA PHE A 208 7.83 -5.47 13.64
C PHE A 208 6.80 -4.66 12.85
N ILE A 209 6.78 -3.36 13.13
CA ILE A 209 6.00 -2.38 12.37
C ILE A 209 6.97 -1.41 11.71
N PHE A 210 6.65 -0.99 10.49
CA PHE A 210 7.35 0.09 9.82
C PHE A 210 6.39 1.05 9.16
N ASP A 211 6.85 2.28 8.97
CA ASP A 211 6.15 3.29 8.18
C ASP A 211 6.47 3.08 6.69
N GLU A 212 5.51 2.54 5.95
CA GLU A 212 5.62 2.18 4.53
C GLU A 212 5.88 3.37 3.61
N THR A 213 5.74 4.60 4.10
CA THR A 213 6.04 5.80 3.32
C THR A 213 7.53 6.16 3.29
N TYR A 214 8.35 5.56 4.15
CA TYR A 214 9.80 5.61 3.97
C TYR A 214 10.23 4.77 2.76
N PRO A 215 11.34 5.11 2.09
CA PRO A 215 11.92 4.26 1.07
C PRO A 215 12.29 2.90 1.66
N HIS A 216 11.75 1.82 1.09
CA HIS A 216 12.01 0.47 1.56
C HIS A 216 12.15 -0.54 0.41
N SER A 217 12.92 -1.61 0.66
CA SER A 217 13.14 -2.72 -0.27
C SER A 217 13.19 -4.05 0.46
N ALA A 218 12.63 -5.11 -0.14
CA ALA A 218 12.59 -6.44 0.45
C ALA A 218 13.49 -7.40 -0.36
N HIS A 219 14.29 -8.19 0.34
CA HIS A 219 15.25 -9.11 -0.26
C HIS A 219 15.07 -10.49 0.38
N ASN A 220 14.96 -11.53 -0.44
CA ASN A 220 15.08 -12.91 0.00
C ASN A 220 16.18 -13.59 -0.81
N ALA A 221 17.43 -13.45 -0.36
CA ALA A 221 18.59 -14.05 -1.00
C ALA A 221 18.88 -15.48 -0.52
N THR A 222 17.90 -16.14 0.09
CA THR A 222 18.00 -17.53 0.56
C THR A 222 17.42 -18.52 -0.47
N ASP A 223 17.52 -19.80 -0.17
CA ASP A 223 16.98 -20.92 -0.95
C ASP A 223 15.54 -21.31 -0.56
N ARG A 224 14.94 -20.62 0.42
CA ARG A 224 13.59 -20.92 0.94
C ARG A 224 12.64 -19.73 0.77
N PRO A 225 11.34 -19.98 0.53
CA PRO A 225 10.35 -18.90 0.49
C PRO A 225 10.12 -18.30 1.88
N ARG A 226 9.74 -17.01 1.91
CA ARG A 226 9.35 -16.31 3.13
C ARG A 226 7.86 -16.04 3.15
N LEU A 227 7.16 -16.71 4.07
CA LEU A 227 5.75 -16.53 4.36
C LEU A 227 5.57 -15.72 5.65
N ILE A 228 4.82 -14.63 5.56
CA ILE A 228 4.48 -13.77 6.70
C ILE A 228 2.98 -13.46 6.74
N LEU A 229 2.50 -13.04 7.91
CA LEU A 229 1.28 -12.25 8.03
C LEU A 229 1.67 -10.78 7.84
N MET A 230 1.01 -10.10 6.90
CA MET A 230 1.19 -8.68 6.65
C MET A 230 -0.11 -7.95 6.90
N CYS A 231 -0.07 -6.93 7.75
CA CYS A 231 -1.24 -6.16 8.12
C CYS A 231 -1.03 -4.67 7.89
N ASP A 232 -2.07 -3.99 7.42
CA ASP A 232 -2.20 -2.54 7.55
C ASP A 232 -2.79 -2.28 8.94
N VAL A 233 -2.08 -1.50 9.76
CA VAL A 233 -2.47 -1.18 11.13
C VAL A 233 -2.63 0.32 11.32
N ASP A 234 -3.46 0.70 12.30
CA ASP A 234 -3.67 2.10 12.63
C ASP A 234 -2.36 2.82 12.96
N ARG A 235 -2.14 3.96 12.31
CA ARG A 235 -1.06 4.88 12.65
C ARG A 235 -1.45 5.69 13.91
N PRO A 236 -0.60 5.82 14.94
CA PRO A 236 -0.89 6.64 16.11
C PRO A 236 -0.98 8.13 15.73
N MET A 237 -2.18 8.69 15.78
CA MET A 237 -2.46 10.05 15.31
C MET A 237 -3.26 10.88 16.31
N ASN A 238 -3.17 12.22 16.19
CA ASN A 238 -4.07 13.16 16.85
C ASN A 238 -5.48 13.13 16.22
N ALA A 239 -6.41 13.96 16.72
CA ALA A 239 -7.81 13.94 16.27
C ALA A 239 -7.97 14.25 14.76
N LEU A 240 -7.23 15.24 14.24
CA LEU A 240 -7.25 15.59 12.83
C LEU A 240 -6.78 14.42 11.94
N GLY A 241 -5.67 13.78 12.30
CA GLY A 241 -5.18 12.62 11.56
C GLY A 241 -6.17 11.45 11.58
N ARG A 242 -6.84 11.20 12.71
CA ARG A 242 -7.90 10.18 12.81
C ARG A 242 -9.11 10.50 11.93
N PHE A 243 -9.49 11.77 11.82
CA PHE A 243 -10.57 12.21 10.92
C PHE A 243 -10.21 11.95 9.46
N ILE A 244 -9.01 12.35 9.02
CA ILE A 244 -8.52 12.10 7.66
C ILE A 244 -8.44 10.60 7.39
N HIS A 245 -7.89 9.83 8.34
CA HIS A 245 -7.83 8.38 8.27
C HIS A 245 -9.22 7.75 8.13
N ALA A 246 -10.24 8.27 8.80
CA ALA A 246 -11.61 7.77 8.66
C ALA A 246 -12.13 7.88 7.21
N GLY A 247 -11.86 9.00 6.53
CA GLY A 247 -12.15 9.16 5.10
C GLY A 247 -11.34 8.21 4.23
N TYR A 248 -10.05 8.04 4.53
CA TYR A 248 -9.19 7.08 3.82
C TYR A 248 -9.73 5.64 3.89
N ARG A 249 -10.25 5.20 5.04
CA ARG A 249 -10.82 3.84 5.17
C ARG A 249 -11.94 3.57 4.17
N VAL A 250 -12.77 4.58 3.86
CA VAL A 250 -13.84 4.47 2.86
C VAL A 250 -13.26 4.24 1.47
N ILE A 251 -12.23 5.02 1.11
CA ILE A 251 -11.53 4.89 -0.18
C ILE A 251 -10.84 3.53 -0.29
N ALA A 252 -10.12 3.11 0.77
CA ALA A 252 -9.40 1.85 0.83
C ALA A 252 -10.33 0.65 0.73
N ARG A 253 -11.52 0.68 1.35
CA ARG A 253 -12.55 -0.37 1.15
C ARG A 253 -12.95 -0.50 -0.33
N GLY A 254 -12.96 0.61 -1.07
CA GLY A 254 -13.20 0.63 -2.51
C GLY A 254 -12.15 -0.12 -3.35
N THR A 255 -10.96 -0.38 -2.79
CA THR A 255 -9.88 -1.13 -3.45
C THR A 255 -9.86 -2.61 -3.10
N LEU A 256 -10.89 -3.13 -2.42
CA LEU A 256 -11.02 -4.55 -2.07
C LEU A 256 -10.80 -5.45 -3.30
N VAL A 257 -9.90 -6.42 -3.19
CA VAL A 257 -9.56 -7.39 -4.24
C VAL A 257 -9.94 -8.78 -3.76
N ALA A 258 -10.70 -9.50 -4.58
CA ALA A 258 -11.14 -10.85 -4.28
C ALA A 258 -9.99 -11.88 -4.42
N ASN A 259 -9.91 -12.88 -3.54
CA ASN A 259 -9.03 -14.03 -3.76
C ASN A 259 -9.68 -15.01 -4.75
N THR A 260 -10.99 -15.20 -4.60
CA THR A 260 -11.79 -16.21 -5.32
C THR A 260 -13.11 -15.61 -5.82
N ALA A 261 -13.92 -16.38 -6.54
CA ALA A 261 -15.21 -15.89 -7.06
C ALA A 261 -16.27 -15.62 -5.97
N GLU A 262 -16.14 -16.25 -4.79
CA GLU A 262 -17.03 -16.05 -3.64
C GLU A 262 -16.78 -14.73 -2.90
N ASP A 263 -15.64 -14.07 -3.12
CA ASP A 263 -15.28 -12.83 -2.44
C ASP A 263 -15.89 -11.58 -3.08
N GLU A 264 -16.20 -10.61 -2.23
CA GLU A 264 -16.63 -9.28 -2.68
C GLU A 264 -15.52 -8.54 -3.42
N ARG A 265 -15.91 -7.67 -4.35
CA ARG A 265 -15.00 -6.78 -5.07
C ARG A 265 -15.36 -5.33 -4.81
N GLY A 266 -14.34 -4.53 -4.50
CA GLY A 266 -14.47 -3.08 -4.34
C GLY A 266 -14.86 -2.38 -5.64
N VAL A 267 -15.45 -1.19 -5.53
CA VAL A 267 -15.91 -0.38 -6.67
C VAL A 267 -14.77 -0.08 -7.64
N PHE A 268 -13.59 0.28 -7.13
CA PHE A 268 -12.43 0.57 -7.98
C PHE A 268 -11.94 -0.69 -8.67
N SER A 269 -11.87 -1.82 -7.99
CA SER A 269 -11.49 -3.10 -8.59
C SER A 269 -12.43 -3.50 -9.74
N LYS A 270 -13.75 -3.28 -9.58
CA LYS A 270 -14.75 -3.48 -10.65
C LYS A 270 -14.51 -2.55 -11.84
N LEU A 271 -14.25 -1.27 -11.60
CA LEU A 271 -13.93 -0.29 -12.64
C LEU A 271 -12.63 -0.68 -13.38
N PHE A 272 -11.57 -1.04 -12.65
CA PHE A 272 -10.30 -1.47 -13.25
C PHE A 272 -10.44 -2.70 -14.14
N ALA A 273 -11.26 -3.69 -13.73
CA ALA A 273 -11.57 -4.85 -14.57
C ALA A 273 -12.26 -4.43 -15.87
N ARG A 274 -13.18 -3.46 -15.83
CA ARG A 274 -13.84 -2.90 -17.03
C ARG A 274 -12.85 -2.22 -17.98
N PHE A 275 -11.84 -1.54 -17.45
CA PHE A 275 -10.82 -0.85 -18.26
C PHE A 275 -9.64 -1.73 -18.68
N ALA A 276 -9.60 -3.01 -18.28
CA ALA A 276 -8.50 -3.91 -18.59
C ALA A 276 -8.22 -4.07 -20.11
N PRO A 277 -9.23 -4.21 -21.00
CA PRO A 277 -8.98 -4.35 -22.44
C PRO A 277 -8.31 -3.10 -23.04
N LEU A 278 -8.67 -1.91 -22.56
CA LEU A 278 -8.05 -0.65 -23.00
C LEU A 278 -6.58 -0.58 -22.58
N ARG A 279 -6.26 -1.09 -21.40
CA ARG A 279 -4.87 -1.19 -20.94
C ARG A 279 -4.05 -2.15 -21.80
N GLU A 280 -4.60 -3.29 -22.22
CA GLU A 280 -3.91 -4.23 -23.11
C GLU A 280 -3.59 -3.58 -24.46
N ARG A 281 -4.55 -2.85 -25.04
CA ARG A 281 -4.33 -2.03 -26.25
C ARG A 281 -3.23 -0.99 -26.03
N SER A 282 -3.23 -0.32 -24.89
CA SER A 282 -2.19 0.66 -24.53
C SER A 282 -0.80 0.04 -24.40
N LEU A 283 -0.70 -1.16 -23.82
CA LEU A 283 0.57 -1.90 -23.72
C LEU A 283 1.07 -2.36 -25.09
N ARG A 284 0.18 -2.81 -25.97
CA ARG A 284 0.50 -3.15 -27.36
C ARG A 284 1.00 -1.92 -28.13
N LEU A 285 0.34 -0.78 -27.96
CA LEU A 285 0.80 0.48 -28.55
C LEU A 285 2.18 0.89 -28.03
N LYS A 286 2.47 0.66 -26.75
CA LYS A 286 3.79 0.94 -26.16
C LYS A 286 4.90 0.13 -26.82
N THR A 287 4.64 -1.13 -27.17
CA THR A 287 5.61 -2.02 -27.83
C THR A 287 5.74 -1.70 -29.32
N GLU A 288 4.63 -1.46 -30.02
CA GLU A 288 4.61 -1.25 -31.47
C GLU A 288 4.98 0.19 -31.89
N ARG A 289 4.49 1.20 -31.15
CA ARG A 289 4.63 2.62 -31.49
C ARG A 289 4.92 3.45 -30.23
N ARG A 290 6.13 3.29 -29.71
CA ARG A 290 6.57 3.93 -28.45
C ARG A 290 6.41 5.47 -28.44
N GLY A 291 6.62 6.13 -29.58
CA GLY A 291 6.43 7.58 -29.72
C GLY A 291 4.98 8.01 -29.49
N VAL A 292 4.05 7.40 -30.24
CA VAL A 292 2.59 7.64 -30.11
C VAL A 292 2.12 7.37 -28.69
N TYR A 293 2.55 6.25 -28.09
CA TYR A 293 2.23 5.93 -26.69
C TYR A 293 2.68 7.04 -25.73
N LYS A 294 3.91 7.56 -25.87
CA LYS A 294 4.42 8.64 -25.01
C LYS A 294 3.59 9.91 -25.17
N THR A 295 3.25 10.30 -26.40
CA THR A 295 2.43 11.48 -26.69
C THR A 295 1.04 11.36 -26.11
N LEU A 296 0.33 10.25 -26.36
CA LEU A 296 -1.01 10.03 -25.81
C LEU A 296 -1.00 9.97 -24.29
N LYS A 297 0.01 9.33 -23.69
CA LYS A 297 0.18 9.31 -22.24
C LYS A 297 0.39 10.71 -21.68
N PHE A 298 1.22 11.53 -22.33
CA PHE A 298 1.45 12.91 -21.93
C PHE A 298 0.16 13.73 -22.01
N LEU A 299 -0.54 13.69 -23.14
CA LEU A 299 -1.81 14.40 -23.34
C LEU A 299 -2.85 13.99 -22.29
N LEU A 300 -3.05 12.69 -22.07
CA LEU A 300 -3.99 12.20 -21.05
C LEU A 300 -3.63 12.72 -19.65
N ASN A 301 -2.37 12.62 -19.25
CA ASN A 301 -1.92 13.07 -17.93
C ASN A 301 -2.07 14.60 -17.78
N SER A 302 -1.73 15.37 -18.82
CA SER A 302 -1.88 16.82 -18.83
C SER A 302 -3.35 17.23 -18.74
N THR A 303 -4.24 16.58 -19.50
CA THR A 303 -5.69 16.84 -19.42
C THR A 303 -6.25 16.53 -18.03
N LEU A 304 -5.88 15.40 -17.43
CA LEU A 304 -6.30 15.04 -16.07
C LEU A 304 -5.79 16.06 -15.04
N MET A 305 -4.55 16.52 -15.16
CA MET A 305 -3.97 17.53 -14.26
C MET A 305 -4.69 18.87 -14.42
N THR A 306 -4.89 19.35 -15.65
CA THR A 306 -5.61 20.60 -15.91
C THR A 306 -7.04 20.54 -15.40
N GLY A 307 -7.74 19.41 -15.62
CA GLY A 307 -9.09 19.20 -15.09
C GLY A 307 -9.15 19.25 -13.57
N LEU A 308 -8.18 18.63 -12.87
CA LEU A 308 -8.07 18.70 -11.42
C LEU A 308 -7.83 20.14 -10.94
N MET A 309 -6.90 20.87 -11.58
CA MET A 309 -6.62 22.26 -11.22
C MET A 309 -7.84 23.16 -11.48
N ALA A 310 -8.57 22.95 -12.57
CA ALA A 310 -9.80 23.69 -12.88
C ALA A 310 -10.90 23.41 -11.86
N MET A 311 -11.06 22.16 -11.40
CA MET A 311 -12.01 21.81 -10.34
C MET A 311 -11.66 22.51 -9.02
N ILE A 312 -10.38 22.46 -8.61
CA ILE A 312 -9.91 23.13 -7.38
C ILE A 312 -10.17 24.64 -7.49
N PHE A 313 -9.81 25.24 -8.62
CA PHE A 313 -10.05 26.66 -8.86
C PHE A 313 -11.55 27.00 -8.79
N ALA A 314 -12.42 26.19 -9.39
CA ALA A 314 -13.87 26.41 -9.35
C ALA A 314 -14.41 26.35 -7.91
N VAL A 315 -13.95 25.40 -7.09
CA VAL A 315 -14.32 25.31 -5.67
C VAL A 315 -13.86 26.55 -4.91
N LEU A 316 -12.60 26.96 -5.09
CA LEU A 316 -12.08 28.18 -4.46
C LEU A 316 -12.86 29.42 -4.88
N HIS A 317 -13.26 29.50 -6.14
CA HIS A 317 -14.04 30.61 -6.68
C HIS A 317 -15.46 30.66 -6.13
N VAL A 318 -16.12 29.51 -6.00
CA VAL A 318 -17.42 29.41 -5.34
C VAL A 318 -17.32 29.83 -3.87
N LEU A 319 -16.28 29.39 -3.16
CA LEU A 319 -16.05 29.80 -1.77
C LEU A 319 -15.81 31.31 -1.67
N GLU A 320 -14.97 31.88 -2.54
CA GLU A 320 -14.74 33.33 -2.62
C GLU A 320 -16.05 34.09 -2.83
N ALA A 321 -16.89 33.65 -3.76
CA ALA A 321 -18.18 34.26 -4.07
C ALA A 321 -19.23 34.15 -2.94
N ILE A 322 -19.11 33.18 -2.03
CA ILE A 322 -19.99 33.04 -0.86
C ILE A 322 -19.48 33.88 0.32
N THR A 323 -18.18 34.19 0.35
CA THR A 323 -17.53 34.93 1.45
C THR A 323 -17.46 36.45 1.25
N VAL A 324 -17.68 36.92 0.02
CA VAL A 324 -17.75 38.35 -0.35
C VAL A 324 -19.21 38.78 -0.43
#